data_AF-A0A8B6C4I6-F1
#
_entry.id   AF-A0A8B6C4I6-F1
#
_cell.length_a   1.000
_cell.length_b   1.000
_cell.length_c   1.000
_cell.angle_alpha   90.00
_cell.angle_beta   90.00
_cell.angle_gamma   90.00
#
_symmetry.space_group_name_H-M   'P 1'
#
loop_
_entity.id
_entity.type
_entity.pdbx_description
1 polymer ?
#
loop_
_entity_poly.entity_id
_entity_poly.type
_entity_poly.pdbx_seq_one_letter_code
_entity_poly.pdbx_strand_id
1 'polypeptide(L)'
;MNNACVSENLDTVKWLRENFDNTLFDMKEAMNNACRWGNLKIVKWLIENCDNKSFDIRETMTTVCIRENPDTVKWFIENIDNKLLDIRVVLNSAYWVKNVDTAKWLIEKFDNNLFDMKEAMNEACLYGYIDIVKWLIVSFDNTLFDMQKALNNACVSENLDTVKWLRENIDNKLFDMKDVLNSACWVENVDTVKWLIEKFDNNLFDMQEAMNNACQSENLDIVKWLIDSFDNEIFDMKEAMNKACIGGKLKIVKWLLENCDKVHPTCFDLQSVLHSIYNCFDDDDDEELMCEKVNLQEIILMICKQGRHKEIVWTEVLNKAFRFGFDEVVEWLLTNLPNDVF
;
A
#
# COMPACT_ATOMS: atom_id res chain seq x y z
N MET A 1 15.66 0.78 -32.19
CA MET A 1 16.49 1.30 -31.10
C MET A 1 16.05 0.73 -29.75
N ASN A 2 14.83 1.06 -29.29
CA ASN A 2 14.36 0.71 -27.94
C ASN A 2 14.47 -0.79 -27.60
N ASN A 3 13.99 -1.69 -28.47
CA ASN A 3 14.11 -3.14 -28.21
C ASN A 3 15.56 -3.62 -28.11
N ALA A 4 16.48 -3.03 -28.86
CA ALA A 4 17.91 -3.35 -28.78
C ALA A 4 18.51 -2.84 -27.46
N CYS A 5 18.08 -1.65 -27.01
CA CYS A 5 18.43 -1.11 -25.69
C CYS A 5 17.85 -1.92 -24.53
N VAL A 6 16.76 -2.67 -24.72
CA VAL A 6 16.19 -3.58 -23.72
C VAL A 6 16.96 -4.91 -23.67
N SER A 7 17.38 -5.45 -24.81
CA SER A 7 17.86 -6.84 -24.97
C SER A 7 19.39 -7.02 -24.92
N GLU A 8 20.13 -6.11 -24.24
CA GLU A 8 21.62 -6.09 -24.18
C GLU A 8 22.36 -6.11 -25.53
N ASN A 9 21.66 -5.90 -26.64
CA ASN A 9 22.21 -6.08 -27.98
C ASN A 9 22.92 -4.82 -28.49
N LEU A 10 24.11 -4.57 -27.94
CA LEU A 10 24.94 -3.41 -28.29
C LEU A 10 25.28 -3.36 -29.79
N ASP A 11 25.50 -4.50 -30.44
CA ASP A 11 25.84 -4.54 -31.87
C ASP A 11 24.68 -4.05 -32.73
N THR A 12 23.45 -4.41 -32.37
CA THR A 12 22.26 -3.88 -33.04
C THR A 12 22.08 -2.39 -32.77
N VAL A 13 22.37 -1.90 -31.56
CA VAL A 13 22.34 -0.46 -31.26
C VAL A 13 23.34 0.31 -32.13
N LYS A 14 24.58 -0.19 -32.25
CA LYS A 14 25.62 0.39 -33.11
C LYS A 14 25.21 0.39 -34.58
N TRP A 15 24.78 -0.77 -35.09
CA TRP A 15 24.36 -0.92 -36.47
C TRP A 15 23.20 0.02 -36.82
N LEU A 16 22.20 0.14 -35.95
CA LEU A 16 21.07 1.07 -36.14
C LEU A 16 21.52 2.54 -36.19
N ARG A 17 22.57 2.92 -35.46
CA ARG A 17 23.10 4.29 -35.46
C ARG A 17 23.96 4.62 -36.66
N GLU A 18 24.70 3.64 -37.17
CA GLU A 18 25.55 3.82 -38.36
C GLU A 18 24.73 3.86 -39.66
N ASN A 19 23.55 3.22 -39.70
CA ASN A 19 22.81 2.97 -40.94
C ASN A 19 21.52 3.80 -41.09
N PHE A 20 21.09 4.53 -40.07
CA PHE A 20 19.83 5.28 -40.09
C PHE A 20 19.99 6.71 -39.57
N ASP A 21 19.11 7.62 -40.03
CA ASP A 21 19.09 9.02 -39.62
C ASP A 21 18.87 9.16 -38.09
N ASN A 22 19.66 10.01 -37.45
CA ASN A 22 19.63 10.26 -36.02
C ASN A 22 18.31 10.86 -35.51
N THR A 23 17.51 11.47 -36.38
CA THR A 23 16.18 12.02 -36.05
C THR A 23 15.10 10.93 -35.89
N LEU A 24 15.37 9.70 -36.31
CA LEU A 24 14.41 8.58 -36.26
C LEU A 24 14.28 7.93 -34.88
N PHE A 25 15.19 8.25 -33.94
CA PHE A 25 15.25 7.60 -32.65
C PHE A 25 15.08 8.60 -31.52
N ASP A 26 14.13 8.31 -30.63
CA ASP A 26 14.06 8.96 -29.33
C ASP A 26 15.23 8.46 -28.46
N MET A 27 16.27 9.27 -28.35
CA MET A 27 17.47 8.91 -27.60
C MET A 27 17.25 8.93 -26.10
N LYS A 28 16.33 9.78 -25.62
CA LYS A 28 15.94 9.79 -24.21
C LYS A 28 15.30 8.45 -23.85
N GLU A 29 14.36 7.98 -24.65
CA GLU A 29 13.71 6.68 -24.42
C GLU A 29 14.68 5.50 -24.60
N ALA A 30 15.62 5.58 -25.55
CA ALA A 30 16.67 4.58 -25.71
C ALA A 30 17.58 4.48 -24.47
N MET A 31 17.97 5.61 -23.88
CA MET A 31 18.76 5.68 -22.65
C MET A 31 17.97 5.15 -21.45
N ASN A 32 16.72 5.61 -21.28
CA ASN A 32 15.85 5.17 -20.20
C ASN A 32 15.65 3.65 -20.26
N ASN A 33 15.46 3.06 -21.45
CA ASN A 33 15.36 1.61 -21.59
C ASN A 33 16.67 0.88 -21.27
N ALA A 34 17.82 1.37 -21.75
CA ALA A 34 19.11 0.76 -21.41
C ALA A 34 19.37 0.80 -19.89
N CYS A 35 19.02 1.91 -19.23
CA CYS A 35 19.12 2.07 -17.78
C CYS A 35 18.15 1.18 -17.01
N ARG A 36 16.87 1.14 -17.43
CA ARG A 36 15.80 0.34 -16.81
C ARG A 36 16.11 -1.16 -16.83
N TRP A 37 16.90 -1.61 -17.81
CA TRP A 37 17.29 -3.01 -17.97
C TRP A 37 18.74 -3.30 -17.53
N GLY A 38 19.46 -2.31 -17.02
CA GLY A 38 20.80 -2.54 -16.47
C GLY A 38 21.90 -2.74 -17.52
N ASN A 39 21.64 -2.35 -18.77
CA ASN A 39 22.49 -2.65 -19.91
C ASN A 39 23.68 -1.68 -19.96
N LEU A 40 24.59 -1.79 -18.99
CA LEU A 40 25.70 -0.85 -18.76
C LEU A 40 26.57 -0.64 -20.01
N LYS A 41 26.77 -1.68 -20.82
CA LYS A 41 27.52 -1.58 -22.09
C LYS A 41 26.84 -0.62 -23.08
N ILE A 42 25.51 -0.67 -23.16
CA ILE A 42 24.71 0.21 -24.01
C ILE A 42 24.69 1.63 -23.41
N VAL A 43 24.50 1.76 -22.10
CA VAL A 43 24.55 3.05 -21.38
C VAL A 43 25.87 3.79 -21.66
N LYS A 44 27.02 3.12 -21.45
CA LYS A 44 28.36 3.67 -21.73
C LYS A 44 28.47 4.14 -23.18
N TRP A 45 28.09 3.27 -24.11
CA TRP A 45 28.16 3.57 -25.53
C TRP A 45 27.27 4.77 -25.92
N LEU A 46 26.05 4.86 -25.37
CA LEU A 46 25.13 5.96 -25.62
C LEU A 46 25.69 7.30 -25.13
N ILE A 47 26.29 7.35 -23.93
CA ILE A 47 26.89 8.57 -23.37
C ILE A 47 28.14 9.00 -24.15
N GLU A 48 28.97 8.05 -24.58
CA GLU A 48 30.20 8.34 -25.33
C GLU A 48 29.93 8.80 -26.77
N ASN A 49 28.82 8.37 -27.38
CA ASN A 49 28.57 8.53 -28.82
C ASN A 49 27.34 9.39 -29.16
N CYS A 50 26.57 9.84 -28.17
CA CYS A 50 25.40 10.70 -28.38
C CYS A 50 25.56 12.05 -27.66
N ASP A 51 24.94 13.12 -28.19
CA ASP A 51 25.00 14.45 -27.56
C ASP A 51 24.36 14.43 -26.17
N ASN A 52 25.16 14.68 -25.14
CA ASN A 52 24.73 14.69 -23.73
C ASN A 52 23.58 15.67 -23.45
N LYS A 53 23.37 16.70 -24.28
CA LYS A 53 22.21 17.61 -24.16
C LYS A 53 20.87 16.93 -24.43
N SER A 54 20.87 15.74 -25.04
CA SER A 54 19.66 14.97 -25.34
C SER A 54 19.17 14.10 -24.18
N PHE A 55 19.97 13.94 -23.12
CA PHE A 55 19.62 13.13 -21.97
C PHE A 55 19.32 14.00 -20.76
N ASP A 56 18.15 13.79 -20.14
CA ASP A 56 17.93 14.28 -18.78
C ASP A 56 18.60 13.30 -17.81
N ILE A 57 19.77 13.71 -17.31
CA ILE A 57 20.57 12.90 -16.40
C ILE A 57 19.84 12.63 -15.07
N ARG A 58 18.97 13.54 -14.60
CA ARG A 58 18.21 13.33 -13.36
C ARG A 58 17.18 12.23 -13.56
N GLU A 59 16.39 12.31 -14.62
CA GLU A 59 15.39 11.29 -14.96
C GLU A 59 16.04 9.91 -15.24
N THR A 60 17.17 9.94 -15.93
CA THR A 60 17.97 8.73 -16.20
C THR A 60 18.42 8.08 -14.90
N MET A 61 18.92 8.86 -13.94
CA MET A 61 19.37 8.35 -12.64
C MET A 61 18.25 7.75 -11.80
N THR A 62 17.09 8.39 -11.76
CA THR A 62 15.90 7.80 -11.12
C THR A 62 15.60 6.42 -11.71
N THR A 63 15.65 6.30 -13.04
CA THR A 63 15.38 5.04 -13.74
C THR A 63 16.40 3.94 -13.45
N VAL A 64 17.70 4.26 -13.44
CA VAL A 64 18.78 3.29 -13.14
C VAL A 64 18.57 2.68 -11.75
N CYS A 65 18.23 3.51 -10.78
CA CYS A 65 18.23 3.10 -9.40
C CYS A 65 16.97 2.30 -9.00
N ILE A 66 15.84 2.47 -9.69
CA ILE A 66 14.61 1.68 -9.46
C ILE A 66 14.80 0.18 -9.76
N ARG A 67 15.79 -0.22 -10.57
CA ARG A 67 15.85 -1.55 -11.19
C ARG A 67 17.00 -2.44 -10.75
N GLU A 68 17.55 -2.18 -9.56
CA GLU A 68 18.55 -3.06 -8.93
C GLU A 68 19.83 -3.30 -9.75
N ASN A 69 20.39 -2.25 -10.37
CA ASN A 69 21.62 -2.36 -11.17
C ASN A 69 22.83 -1.66 -10.52
N PRO A 70 23.48 -2.27 -9.51
CA PRO A 70 24.61 -1.70 -8.78
C PRO A 70 25.72 -1.15 -9.68
N ASP A 71 26.08 -1.90 -10.74
CA ASP A 71 27.21 -1.54 -11.61
C ASP A 71 26.91 -0.28 -12.43
N THR A 72 25.66 -0.12 -12.88
CA THR A 72 25.22 1.07 -13.60
C THR A 72 25.16 2.26 -12.65
N VAL A 73 24.58 2.11 -11.45
CA VAL A 73 24.57 3.15 -10.41
C VAL A 73 25.98 3.64 -10.10
N LYS A 74 26.90 2.71 -9.79
CA LYS A 74 28.30 3.01 -9.47
C LYS A 74 28.97 3.76 -10.62
N TRP A 75 28.80 3.28 -11.84
CA TRP A 75 29.41 3.90 -13.01
C TRP A 75 28.91 5.34 -13.22
N PHE A 76 27.60 5.60 -13.12
CA PHE A 76 27.07 6.96 -13.25
C PHE A 76 27.68 7.90 -12.22
N ILE A 77 27.74 7.49 -10.95
CA ILE A 77 28.29 8.31 -9.86
C ILE A 77 29.79 8.57 -10.00
N GLU A 78 30.53 7.64 -10.58
CA GLU A 78 31.98 7.78 -10.79
C GLU A 78 32.34 8.61 -12.03
N ASN A 79 31.46 8.68 -13.03
CA ASN A 79 31.79 9.20 -14.36
C ASN A 79 30.99 10.42 -14.78
N ILE A 80 29.91 10.76 -14.06
CA ILE A 80 29.07 11.93 -14.35
C ILE A 80 29.31 13.01 -13.29
N ASP A 81 29.32 14.28 -13.71
CA ASP A 81 29.53 15.42 -12.81
C ASP A 81 28.48 15.43 -11.69
N ASN A 82 28.96 15.35 -10.44
CA ASN A 82 28.15 15.38 -9.22
C ASN A 82 27.24 16.62 -9.11
N LYS A 83 27.54 17.72 -9.81
CA LYS A 83 26.66 18.91 -9.84
C LYS A 83 25.36 18.69 -10.62
N LEU A 84 25.36 17.70 -11.52
CA LEU A 84 24.18 17.31 -12.29
C LEU A 84 23.36 16.23 -11.57
N LEU A 85 23.99 15.52 -10.65
CA LEU A 85 23.38 14.51 -9.78
C LEU A 85 22.67 15.22 -8.62
N ASP A 86 21.35 15.08 -8.55
CA ASP A 86 20.68 15.34 -7.28
C ASP A 86 21.01 14.18 -6.35
N ILE A 87 21.97 14.42 -5.44
CA ILE A 87 22.42 13.39 -4.53
C ILE A 87 21.23 12.81 -3.76
N ARG A 88 20.25 13.61 -3.34
CA ARG A 88 19.07 13.11 -2.62
C ARG A 88 18.27 12.10 -3.44
N VAL A 89 18.15 12.29 -4.76
CA VAL A 89 17.49 11.31 -5.64
C VAL A 89 18.28 10.01 -5.67
N VAL A 90 19.60 10.07 -5.76
CA VAL A 90 20.49 8.89 -5.77
C VAL A 90 20.49 8.17 -4.41
N LEU A 91 20.35 8.93 -3.32
CA LEU A 91 20.32 8.38 -1.96
C LEU A 91 18.96 7.78 -1.64
N ASN A 92 17.87 8.46 -1.99
CA ASN A 92 16.53 7.91 -1.87
C ASN A 92 16.35 6.67 -2.74
N SER A 93 17.01 6.66 -3.91
CA SER A 93 16.94 5.54 -4.82
C SER A 93 17.73 4.31 -4.35
N ALA A 94 18.72 4.47 -3.46
CA ALA A 94 19.41 3.37 -2.77
C ALA A 94 18.44 2.45 -2.03
N TYR A 95 17.32 2.98 -1.56
CA TYR A 95 16.30 2.25 -0.81
C TYR A 95 15.33 1.50 -1.71
N TRP A 96 15.31 1.78 -3.01
CA TRP A 96 14.59 1.00 -4.03
C TRP A 96 15.48 -0.13 -4.58
N VAL A 97 16.78 -0.02 -4.36
CA VAL A 97 17.71 -1.11 -4.64
C VAL A 97 17.64 -2.06 -3.45
N LYS A 98 17.08 -3.25 -3.63
CA LYS A 98 17.11 -4.37 -2.65
C LYS A 98 18.55 -4.81 -2.25
N ASN A 99 19.59 -4.10 -2.69
CA ASN A 99 20.98 -4.44 -2.54
C ASN A 99 21.66 -3.56 -1.47
N VAL A 100 21.91 -4.17 -0.32
CA VAL A 100 22.62 -3.58 0.82
C VAL A 100 24.01 -3.05 0.45
N ASP A 101 24.74 -3.69 -0.46
CA ASP A 101 26.09 -3.26 -0.82
C ASP A 101 26.07 -1.94 -1.61
N THR A 102 25.04 -1.72 -2.43
CA THR A 102 24.84 -0.43 -3.09
C THR A 102 24.49 0.66 -2.08
N ALA A 103 23.57 0.37 -1.14
CA ALA A 103 23.20 1.30 -0.09
C ALA A 103 24.40 1.68 0.81
N LYS A 104 25.17 0.67 1.25
CA LYS A 104 26.44 0.86 1.98
C LYS A 104 27.40 1.74 1.21
N TRP A 105 27.65 1.40 -0.05
CA TRP A 105 28.59 2.13 -0.88
C TRP A 105 28.17 3.58 -1.10
N LEU A 106 26.87 3.86 -1.27
CA LEU A 106 26.36 5.23 -1.38
C LEU A 106 26.57 6.01 -0.08
N ILE A 107 26.21 5.43 1.06
CA ILE A 107 26.35 6.05 2.38
C ILE A 107 27.82 6.24 2.79
N GLU A 108 28.72 5.33 2.44
CA GLU A 108 30.16 5.51 2.70
C GLU A 108 30.80 6.56 1.78
N LYS A 109 30.27 6.73 0.57
CA LYS A 109 30.84 7.64 -0.45
C LYS A 109 30.40 9.10 -0.25
N PHE A 110 29.24 9.32 0.35
CA PHE A 110 28.64 10.64 0.55
C PHE A 110 28.45 10.95 2.03
N ASP A 111 28.46 12.23 2.42
CA ASP A 111 28.24 12.60 3.83
C ASP A 111 26.84 12.16 4.29
N ASN A 112 26.77 11.41 5.39
CA ASN A 112 25.52 10.90 5.99
C ASN A 112 24.50 12.01 6.29
N ASN A 113 24.95 13.26 6.51
CA ASN A 113 24.06 14.40 6.71
C ASN A 113 23.22 14.77 5.46
N LEU A 114 23.55 14.20 4.30
CA LEU A 114 22.79 14.35 3.06
C LEU A 114 21.64 13.33 2.94
N PHE A 115 21.61 12.31 3.80
CA PHE A 115 20.62 11.25 3.79
C PHE A 115 19.47 11.58 4.73
N ASP A 116 18.24 11.45 4.24
CA ASP A 116 17.09 11.36 5.13
C ASP A 116 17.05 9.94 5.72
N MET A 117 17.70 9.78 6.86
CA MET A 117 17.78 8.49 7.56
C MET A 117 16.41 7.97 8.01
N LYS A 118 15.44 8.86 8.23
CA LYS A 118 14.07 8.45 8.59
C LYS A 118 13.39 7.83 7.38
N GLU A 119 13.47 8.49 6.23
CA GLU A 119 12.86 7.99 5.01
C GLU A 119 13.52 6.68 4.54
N ALA A 120 14.84 6.60 4.66
CA ALA A 120 15.61 5.38 4.44
C ALA A 120 15.04 4.17 5.18
N MET A 121 14.84 4.34 6.48
CA MET A 121 14.31 3.29 7.36
C MET A 121 12.86 2.96 7.03
N ASN A 122 12.04 3.99 6.79
CA ASN A 122 10.62 3.83 6.45
C ASN A 122 10.43 2.99 5.19
N GLU A 123 11.16 3.31 4.12
CA GLU A 123 11.07 2.60 2.84
C GLU A 123 11.64 1.19 2.93
N ALA A 124 12.79 1.01 3.60
CA ALA A 124 13.36 -0.32 3.82
C ALA A 124 12.41 -1.24 4.61
N CYS A 125 11.69 -0.69 5.58
CA CYS A 125 10.67 -1.44 6.32
C CYS A 125 9.43 -1.72 5.46
N LEU A 126 8.92 -0.72 4.72
CA LEU A 126 7.73 -0.84 3.88
C LEU A 126 7.88 -1.91 2.79
N TYR A 127 9.07 -2.00 2.17
CA TYR A 127 9.38 -3.01 1.16
C TYR A 127 9.97 -4.31 1.73
N GLY A 128 10.12 -4.42 3.06
CA GLY A 128 10.65 -5.62 3.70
C GLY A 128 12.12 -5.92 3.38
N TYR A 129 12.95 -4.90 3.15
CA TYR A 129 14.39 -5.04 2.91
C TYR A 129 15.16 -5.22 4.23
N ILE A 130 14.94 -6.37 4.88
CA ILE A 130 15.45 -6.66 6.23
C ILE A 130 16.97 -6.49 6.38
N ASP A 131 17.75 -6.81 5.35
CA ASP A 131 19.22 -6.67 5.44
C ASP A 131 19.66 -5.20 5.44
N ILE A 132 18.89 -4.30 4.79
CA ILE A 132 19.09 -2.85 4.87
C ILE A 132 18.67 -2.36 6.26
N VAL A 133 17.51 -2.78 6.76
CA VAL A 133 17.03 -2.43 8.11
C VAL A 133 18.06 -2.80 9.19
N LYS A 134 18.54 -4.05 9.15
CA LYS A 134 19.61 -4.54 10.04
C LYS A 134 20.85 -3.69 9.96
N TRP A 135 21.31 -3.40 8.75
CA TRP A 135 22.51 -2.61 8.55
C TRP A 135 22.35 -1.18 9.06
N LEU A 136 21.21 -0.53 8.81
CA LEU A 136 20.93 0.82 9.29
C LEU A 136 20.96 0.89 10.82
N ILE A 137 20.29 -0.03 11.51
CA ILE A 137 20.25 -0.05 12.98
C ILE A 137 21.61 -0.39 13.62
N VAL A 138 22.39 -1.27 12.99
CA VAL A 138 23.74 -1.62 13.50
C VAL A 138 24.75 -0.49 13.26
N SER A 139 24.59 0.27 12.18
CA SER A 139 25.58 1.26 11.75
C SER A 139 25.31 2.68 12.28
N PHE A 140 24.10 2.96 12.72
CA PHE A 140 23.63 4.30 13.08
C PHE A 140 22.89 4.32 14.40
N ASP A 141 22.87 5.50 15.04
CA ASP A 141 22.11 5.72 16.26
C ASP A 141 20.59 5.68 15.98
N ASN A 142 19.84 4.90 16.76
CA ASN A 142 18.39 4.75 16.60
C ASN A 142 17.61 6.08 16.72
N THR A 143 18.17 7.11 17.36
CA THR A 143 17.59 8.45 17.45
C THR A 143 17.45 9.15 16.09
N LEU A 144 18.15 8.67 15.06
CA LEU A 144 18.03 9.16 13.68
C LEU A 144 16.77 8.65 12.98
N PHE A 145 16.08 7.67 13.56
CA PHE A 145 14.92 7.00 12.96
C PHE A 145 13.64 7.31 13.72
N ASP A 146 12.51 7.20 13.02
CA ASP A 146 11.21 7.06 13.65
C ASP A 146 10.90 5.57 13.78
N MET A 147 11.25 4.97 14.93
CA MET A 147 11.12 3.53 15.14
C MET A 147 9.66 3.07 15.13
N GLN A 148 8.72 3.90 15.60
CA GLN A 148 7.30 3.58 15.53
C GLN A 148 6.84 3.46 14.08
N LYS A 149 7.13 4.48 13.27
CA LYS A 149 6.74 4.48 11.86
C LYS A 149 7.43 3.37 11.08
N ALA A 150 8.70 3.07 11.38
CA ALA A 150 9.42 1.96 10.79
C ALA A 150 8.73 0.61 11.07
N LEU A 151 8.30 0.36 12.32
CA LEU A 151 7.58 -0.87 12.67
C LEU A 151 6.20 -0.93 12.01
N ASN A 152 5.44 0.17 11.98
CA ASN A 152 4.14 0.24 11.30
C ASN A 152 4.29 -0.08 9.80
N ASN A 153 5.29 0.50 9.14
CA ASN A 153 5.60 0.20 7.74
C ASN A 153 6.02 -1.26 7.53
N ALA A 154 6.78 -1.85 8.46
CA ALA A 154 7.13 -3.27 8.40
C ALA A 154 5.89 -4.16 8.52
N CYS A 155 4.88 -3.78 9.31
CA CYS A 155 3.61 -4.49 9.41
C CYS A 155 2.77 -4.41 8.13
N VAL A 156 2.82 -3.26 7.43
CA VAL A 156 2.20 -3.07 6.12
C VAL A 156 2.91 -3.91 5.05
N SER A 157 4.21 -4.12 5.19
CA SER A 157 4.95 -5.04 4.31
C SER A 157 4.47 -6.48 4.52
N GLU A 158 4.40 -7.30 3.47
CA GLU A 158 4.14 -8.75 3.58
C GLU A 158 5.32 -9.53 4.22
N ASN A 159 6.27 -8.85 4.87
CA ASN A 159 7.50 -9.43 5.39
C ASN A 159 7.53 -9.47 6.93
N LEU A 160 6.97 -10.55 7.48
CA LEU A 160 6.96 -10.86 8.92
C LEU A 160 8.37 -10.92 9.55
N ASP A 161 9.41 -11.27 8.80
CA ASP A 161 10.76 -11.39 9.36
C ASP A 161 11.31 -10.02 9.81
N THR A 162 10.95 -8.95 9.10
CA THR A 162 11.32 -7.58 9.48
C THR A 162 10.63 -7.18 10.78
N VAL A 163 9.33 -7.48 10.91
CA VAL A 163 8.54 -7.21 12.13
C VAL A 163 9.13 -7.94 13.33
N LYS A 164 9.39 -9.25 13.19
CA LYS A 164 10.02 -10.07 14.23
C LYS A 164 11.36 -9.48 14.65
N TRP A 165 12.21 -9.17 13.68
CA TRP A 165 13.55 -8.68 13.97
C TRP A 165 13.53 -7.34 14.69
N LEU A 166 12.70 -6.38 14.25
CA LEU A 166 12.56 -5.08 14.94
C LEU A 166 12.07 -5.26 16.38
N ARG A 167 11.06 -6.10 16.61
CA ARG A 167 10.49 -6.34 17.95
C ARG A 167 11.43 -7.08 18.90
N GLU A 168 12.33 -7.90 18.36
CA GLU A 168 13.27 -8.68 19.18
C GLU A 168 14.58 -7.93 19.47
N ASN A 169 14.93 -6.92 18.67
CA ASN A 169 16.25 -6.27 18.73
C ASN A 169 16.21 -4.77 19.09
N ILE A 170 15.03 -4.16 19.19
CA ILE A 170 14.86 -2.75 19.54
C ILE A 170 14.14 -2.60 20.88
N ASP A 171 14.46 -1.56 21.65
CA ASP A 171 13.81 -1.28 22.92
C ASP A 171 12.29 -1.15 22.72
N ASN A 172 11.54 -2.05 23.37
CA ASN A 172 10.10 -2.13 23.27
C ASN A 172 9.37 -0.84 23.71
N LYS A 173 10.02 0.02 24.49
CA LYS A 173 9.47 1.34 24.90
C LYS A 173 9.32 2.33 23.74
N LEU A 174 9.95 2.07 22.61
CA LEU A 174 9.85 2.90 21.41
C LEU A 174 8.59 2.62 20.58
N PHE A 175 7.77 1.64 21.00
CA PHE A 175 6.60 1.20 20.24
C PHE A 175 5.31 1.29 21.07
N ASP A 176 4.31 1.99 20.53
CA ASP A 176 2.90 1.83 20.85
C ASP A 176 2.34 0.67 20.02
N MET A 177 1.89 -0.37 20.71
CA MET A 177 1.40 -1.59 20.08
C MET A 177 0.01 -1.44 19.47
N LYS A 178 -0.77 -0.43 19.85
CA LYS A 178 -2.11 -0.21 19.28
C LYS A 178 -2.02 0.10 17.79
N ASP A 179 -1.14 1.04 17.43
CA ASP A 179 -0.93 1.44 16.04
C ASP A 179 -0.29 0.33 15.20
N VAL A 180 0.54 -0.51 15.81
CA VAL A 180 1.23 -1.63 15.14
C VAL A 180 0.22 -2.67 14.66
N LEU A 181 -0.69 -3.10 15.54
CA LEU A 181 -1.71 -4.09 15.16
C LEU A 181 -2.69 -3.51 14.13
N ASN A 182 -3.10 -2.24 14.29
CA ASN A 182 -3.96 -1.56 13.33
C ASN A 182 -3.35 -1.52 11.93
N SER A 183 -2.06 -1.20 11.83
CA SER A 183 -1.31 -1.17 10.56
C SER A 183 -1.30 -2.55 9.89
N ALA A 184 -1.09 -3.62 10.67
CA ALA A 184 -1.11 -5.00 10.16
C ALA A 184 -2.52 -5.42 9.70
N CYS A 185 -3.58 -5.01 10.40
CA CYS A 185 -4.97 -5.33 10.05
C CYS A 185 -5.49 -4.60 8.82
N TRP A 186 -4.87 -3.48 8.41
CA TRP A 186 -5.26 -2.74 7.22
C TRP A 186 -4.84 -3.42 5.91
N VAL A 187 -3.84 -4.32 5.96
CA VAL A 187 -3.30 -5.05 4.80
C VAL A 187 -3.57 -6.55 4.96
N GLU A 188 -3.56 -7.31 3.87
CA GLU A 188 -3.79 -8.78 3.84
C GLU A 188 -2.69 -9.61 4.56
N ASN A 189 -1.99 -9.05 5.56
CA ASN A 189 -0.89 -9.70 6.28
C ASN A 189 -1.37 -10.47 7.52
N VAL A 190 -2.12 -11.55 7.28
CA VAL A 190 -2.68 -12.43 8.32
C VAL A 190 -1.59 -13.00 9.25
N ASP A 191 -0.43 -13.34 8.70
CA ASP A 191 0.67 -13.96 9.47
C ASP A 191 1.27 -13.00 10.49
N THR A 192 1.38 -11.71 10.15
CA THR A 192 1.81 -10.67 11.10
C THR A 192 0.79 -10.45 12.21
N VAL A 193 -0.50 -10.37 11.88
CA VAL A 193 -1.57 -10.22 12.88
C VAL A 193 -1.55 -11.38 13.87
N LYS A 194 -1.52 -12.62 13.36
CA LYS A 194 -1.42 -13.84 14.18
C LYS A 194 -0.20 -13.79 15.09
N TRP A 195 0.97 -13.52 14.52
CA TRP A 195 2.21 -13.50 15.29
C TRP A 195 2.18 -12.43 16.38
N LEU A 196 1.67 -11.23 16.12
CA LEU A 196 1.57 -10.15 17.12
C LEU A 196 0.67 -10.56 18.29
N ILE A 197 -0.52 -11.07 18.01
CA ILE A 197 -1.50 -11.45 19.03
C ILE A 197 -1.08 -12.70 19.82
N GLU A 198 -0.48 -13.69 19.16
CA GLU A 198 0.00 -14.90 19.85
C GLU A 198 1.25 -14.64 20.71
N LYS A 199 2.08 -13.66 20.33
CA LYS A 199 3.35 -13.37 20.98
C LYS A 199 3.24 -12.39 22.14
N PHE A 200 2.33 -11.43 22.06
CA PHE A 200 2.22 -10.32 23.02
C PHE A 200 0.88 -10.35 23.77
N ASP A 201 0.83 -9.70 24.94
CA ASP A 201 -0.40 -9.61 25.73
C ASP A 201 -1.44 -8.75 24.97
N ASN A 202 -2.65 -9.27 24.82
CA ASN A 202 -3.73 -8.61 24.10
C ASN A 202 -4.12 -7.24 24.68
N ASN A 203 -3.84 -6.99 25.96
CA ASN A 203 -4.08 -5.70 26.60
C ASN A 203 -3.19 -4.57 26.05
N LEU A 204 -2.16 -4.91 25.27
CA LEU A 204 -1.32 -3.93 24.57
C LEU A 204 -2.01 -3.38 23.30
N PHE A 205 -3.07 -4.04 22.84
CA PHE A 205 -3.74 -3.72 21.58
C PHE A 205 -5.12 -3.09 21.81
N ASP A 206 -5.58 -2.35 20.80
CA ASP A 206 -7.00 -2.03 20.67
C ASP A 206 -7.65 -3.06 19.74
N MET A 207 -8.21 -4.12 20.35
CA MET A 207 -8.77 -5.25 19.60
C MET A 207 -10.01 -4.83 18.78
N GLN A 208 -10.79 -3.85 19.25
CA GLN A 208 -11.93 -3.35 18.50
C GLN A 208 -11.47 -2.60 17.25
N GLU A 209 -10.47 -1.73 17.39
CA GLU A 209 -9.93 -0.98 16.27
C GLU A 209 -9.25 -1.90 15.25
N ALA A 210 -8.58 -2.96 15.71
CA ALA A 210 -8.04 -4.01 14.83
C ALA A 210 -9.14 -4.72 14.02
N MET A 211 -10.28 -5.06 14.64
CA MET A 211 -11.44 -5.63 13.95
C MET A 211 -12.05 -4.63 12.95
N ASN A 212 -12.24 -3.38 13.36
CA ASN A 212 -12.76 -2.31 12.52
C ASN A 212 -11.90 -2.10 11.27
N ASN A 213 -10.58 -2.05 11.43
CA ASN A 213 -9.62 -1.91 10.33
C ASN A 213 -9.62 -3.13 9.40
N ALA A 214 -9.68 -4.35 9.95
CA ALA A 214 -9.80 -5.57 9.15
C ALA A 214 -11.13 -5.63 8.36
N CYS A 215 -12.22 -5.09 8.93
CA CYS A 215 -13.52 -4.99 8.27
C CYS A 215 -13.54 -3.89 7.20
N GLN A 216 -12.93 -2.75 7.46
CA GLN A 216 -12.86 -1.63 6.52
C GLN A 216 -11.88 -1.87 5.37
N SER A 217 -10.90 -2.77 5.55
CA SER A 217 -10.05 -3.31 4.50
C SER A 217 -10.69 -4.58 3.89
N GLU A 218 -10.23 -5.07 2.73
CA GLU A 218 -10.82 -6.28 2.11
C GLU A 218 -10.38 -7.61 2.81
N ASN A 219 -9.89 -7.53 4.05
CA ASN A 219 -9.14 -8.58 4.72
C ASN A 219 -10.03 -9.61 5.46
N LEU A 220 -10.87 -10.32 4.70
CA LEU A 220 -11.81 -11.31 5.24
C LEU A 220 -11.15 -12.41 6.09
N ASP A 221 -9.91 -12.81 5.77
CA ASP A 221 -9.22 -13.87 6.51
C ASP A 221 -8.80 -13.42 7.92
N ILE A 222 -8.48 -12.14 8.10
CA ILE A 222 -8.21 -11.55 9.42
C ILE A 222 -9.51 -11.52 10.24
N VAL A 223 -10.61 -11.06 9.64
CA VAL A 223 -11.94 -11.00 10.30
C VAL A 223 -12.38 -12.38 10.78
N LYS A 224 -12.30 -13.39 9.91
CA LYS A 224 -12.60 -14.79 10.28
C LYS A 224 -11.74 -15.27 11.43
N TRP A 225 -10.43 -15.06 11.33
CA TRP A 225 -9.50 -15.51 12.34
C TRP A 225 -9.74 -14.83 13.70
N LEU A 226 -10.03 -13.53 13.73
CA LEU A 226 -10.38 -12.81 14.97
C LEU A 226 -11.65 -13.37 15.61
N ILE A 227 -12.71 -13.59 14.84
CA ILE A 227 -13.97 -14.17 15.35
C ILE A 227 -13.81 -15.61 15.82
N ASP A 228 -12.97 -16.40 15.14
CA ASP A 228 -12.72 -17.79 15.53
C ASP A 228 -11.78 -17.91 16.75
N SER A 229 -10.96 -16.90 17.00
CA SER A 229 -9.92 -16.92 18.06
C SER A 229 -10.36 -16.28 19.37
N PHE A 230 -11.44 -15.48 19.36
CA PHE A 230 -11.88 -14.69 20.50
C PHE A 230 -13.38 -14.82 20.74
N ASP A 231 -13.79 -14.68 22.00
CA ASP A 231 -15.21 -14.57 22.33
C ASP A 231 -15.79 -13.30 21.72
N ASN A 232 -16.85 -13.42 20.92
CA ASN A 232 -17.44 -12.28 20.19
C ASN A 232 -17.94 -11.14 21.08
N GLU A 233 -18.09 -11.36 22.39
CA GLU A 233 -18.44 -10.32 23.37
C GLU A 233 -17.37 -9.22 23.49
N ILE A 234 -16.13 -9.46 23.05
CA ILE A 234 -15.08 -8.43 23.05
C ILE A 234 -15.22 -7.44 21.91
N PHE A 235 -16.00 -7.77 20.87
CA PHE A 235 -16.17 -6.95 19.69
C PHE A 235 -17.58 -6.35 19.61
N ASP A 236 -17.66 -5.04 19.39
CA ASP A 236 -18.85 -4.40 18.85
C ASP A 236 -18.99 -4.78 17.37
N MET A 237 -19.72 -5.87 17.13
CA MET A 237 -19.97 -6.38 15.79
C MET A 237 -20.90 -5.50 14.95
N LYS A 238 -21.66 -4.59 15.58
CA LYS A 238 -22.44 -3.58 14.86
C LYS A 238 -21.49 -2.57 14.23
N GLU A 239 -20.50 -2.10 14.98
CA GLU A 239 -19.51 -1.17 14.46
C GLU A 239 -18.61 -1.81 13.40
N ALA A 240 -18.17 -3.05 13.61
CA ALA A 240 -17.40 -3.79 12.61
C ALA A 240 -18.15 -3.94 11.27
N MET A 241 -19.47 -4.21 11.31
CA MET A 241 -20.30 -4.21 10.10
C MET A 241 -20.41 -2.83 9.47
N ASN A 242 -20.62 -1.77 10.26
CA ASN A 242 -20.63 -0.40 9.75
C ASN A 242 -19.34 -0.10 8.97
N LYS A 243 -18.19 -0.47 9.51
CA LYS A 243 -16.88 -0.28 8.87
C LYS A 243 -16.74 -1.07 7.57
N ALA A 244 -17.18 -2.32 7.54
CA ALA A 244 -17.20 -3.11 6.30
C ALA A 244 -18.12 -2.53 5.23
N CYS A 245 -19.27 -1.99 5.65
CA CYS A 245 -20.21 -1.31 4.76
C CYS A 245 -19.62 0.00 4.24
N ILE A 246 -19.04 0.85 5.09
CA ILE A 246 -18.41 2.12 4.70
C ILE A 246 -17.30 1.89 3.68
N GLY A 247 -16.43 0.90 3.91
CA GLY A 247 -15.38 0.54 2.95
C GLY A 247 -15.87 -0.22 1.71
N GLY A 248 -17.18 -0.43 1.53
CA GLY A 248 -17.72 -1.18 0.40
C GLY A 248 -17.21 -2.63 0.31
N LYS A 249 -16.87 -3.27 1.44
CA LYS A 249 -16.23 -4.60 1.49
C LYS A 249 -17.26 -5.72 1.43
N LEU A 250 -17.84 -5.89 0.24
CA LEU A 250 -18.93 -6.83 -0.06
C LEU A 250 -18.70 -8.25 0.45
N LYS A 251 -17.49 -8.80 0.29
CA LYS A 251 -17.15 -10.16 0.75
C LYS A 251 -17.27 -10.32 2.27
N ILE A 252 -16.88 -9.29 3.02
CA ILE A 252 -16.95 -9.28 4.48
C ILE A 252 -18.40 -9.13 4.93
N VAL A 253 -19.14 -8.20 4.33
CA VAL A 253 -20.58 -8.01 4.62
C VAL A 253 -21.36 -9.30 4.36
N LYS A 254 -21.14 -9.95 3.20
CA LYS A 254 -21.73 -11.26 2.86
C LYS A 254 -21.45 -12.29 3.95
N TRP A 255 -20.19 -12.45 4.31
CA TRP A 255 -19.78 -13.44 5.28
C TRP A 255 -20.35 -13.18 6.69
N LEU A 256 -20.34 -11.91 7.15
CA LEU A 256 -20.92 -11.52 8.45
C LEU A 256 -22.44 -11.77 8.50
N LEU A 257 -23.16 -11.49 7.42
CA LEU A 257 -24.60 -11.76 7.32
C LEU A 257 -24.91 -13.27 7.33
N GLU A 258 -24.14 -14.07 6.60
CA GLU A 258 -24.28 -15.53 6.55
C GLU A 258 -23.92 -16.21 7.89
N ASN A 259 -23.07 -15.57 8.70
CA ASN A 259 -22.61 -16.10 9.98
C ASN A 259 -23.20 -15.34 11.19
N CYS A 260 -24.31 -14.62 11.03
CA CYS A 260 -24.90 -13.81 12.10
C CYS A 260 -25.17 -14.59 13.41
N ASP A 261 -25.53 -15.87 13.32
CA ASP A 261 -25.76 -16.72 14.49
C ASP A 261 -24.47 -17.00 15.29
N LYS A 262 -23.30 -17.00 14.62
CA LYS A 262 -22.01 -17.10 15.29
C LYS A 262 -21.60 -15.78 15.93
N VAL A 263 -21.91 -14.67 15.26
CA VAL A 263 -21.31 -13.35 15.53
C VAL A 263 -22.14 -12.52 16.52
N HIS A 264 -23.46 -12.78 16.65
CA HIS A 264 -24.43 -12.46 17.72
C HIS A 264 -25.82 -12.11 17.11
N PRO A 265 -26.96 -12.50 17.72
CA PRO A 265 -28.29 -12.36 17.07
C PRO A 265 -28.80 -10.92 16.85
N THR A 266 -28.22 -9.92 17.53
CA THR A 266 -28.63 -8.50 17.46
C THR A 266 -27.74 -7.65 16.55
N CYS A 267 -26.82 -8.26 15.78
CA CYS A 267 -25.67 -7.57 15.21
C CYS A 267 -25.95 -6.42 14.24
N PHE A 268 -27.13 -6.31 13.63
CA PHE A 268 -27.32 -5.34 12.55
C PHE A 268 -28.57 -4.50 12.79
N ASP A 269 -28.37 -3.38 13.48
CA ASP A 269 -29.24 -2.23 13.32
C ASP A 269 -28.99 -1.66 11.91
N LEU A 270 -29.76 -2.19 10.96
CA LEU A 270 -29.65 -1.85 9.54
C LEU A 270 -29.97 -0.37 9.28
N GLN A 271 -30.75 0.28 10.17
CA GLN A 271 -30.96 1.73 10.09
C GLN A 271 -29.65 2.46 10.37
N SER A 272 -28.91 2.06 11.41
CA SER A 272 -27.57 2.59 11.68
C SER A 272 -26.59 2.31 10.54
N VAL A 273 -26.61 1.11 9.95
CA VAL A 273 -25.72 0.78 8.81
C VAL A 273 -26.03 1.68 7.61
N LEU A 274 -27.30 1.80 7.25
CA LEU A 274 -27.74 2.67 6.15
C LEU A 274 -27.41 4.14 6.44
N HIS A 275 -27.68 4.62 7.66
CA HIS A 275 -27.33 5.97 8.08
C HIS A 275 -25.83 6.23 7.97
N SER A 276 -24.99 5.31 8.44
CA SER A 276 -23.53 5.40 8.33
C SER A 276 -23.05 5.42 6.88
N ILE A 277 -23.53 4.48 6.04
CA ILE A 277 -23.21 4.47 4.60
C ILE A 277 -23.54 5.83 3.99
N TYR A 278 -24.72 6.36 4.28
CA TYR A 278 -25.19 7.56 3.63
C TYR A 278 -24.58 8.87 4.15
N ASN A 279 -24.18 8.93 5.42
CA ASN A 279 -23.50 10.11 5.97
C ASN A 279 -22.07 10.26 5.41
N CYS A 280 -21.42 9.16 5.02
CA CYS A 280 -20.12 9.20 4.35
C CYS A 280 -20.15 9.90 2.98
N PHE A 281 -21.32 10.21 2.43
CA PHE A 281 -21.49 10.87 1.13
C PHE A 281 -22.09 12.27 1.20
N ASP A 282 -22.32 12.81 2.41
CA ASP A 282 -22.73 14.21 2.57
C ASP A 282 -21.53 15.17 2.58
N ASP A 283 -20.30 14.65 2.65
CA ASP A 283 -19.06 15.40 2.46
C ASP A 283 -18.64 15.32 0.98
N ASP A 284 -18.91 16.39 0.22
CA ASP A 284 -18.75 16.50 -1.25
C ASP A 284 -17.29 16.45 -1.78
N ASP A 285 -16.29 16.10 -0.96
CA ASP A 285 -14.86 16.36 -1.26
C ASP A 285 -13.98 15.15 -1.64
N ASP A 286 -14.44 13.89 -1.55
CA ASP A 286 -13.58 12.71 -1.81
C ASP A 286 -13.96 11.93 -3.09
N GLU A 287 -13.24 12.20 -4.20
CA GLU A 287 -13.34 11.47 -5.48
C GLU A 287 -12.95 9.98 -5.38
N GLU A 288 -12.23 9.58 -4.33
CA GLU A 288 -11.74 8.20 -4.11
C GLU A 288 -12.87 7.19 -3.79
N LEU A 289 -14.02 7.67 -3.27
CA LEU A 289 -15.20 6.84 -2.98
C LEU A 289 -15.98 6.39 -4.23
N MET A 290 -15.66 6.87 -5.43
CA MET A 290 -16.44 6.59 -6.64
C MET A 290 -16.39 5.11 -7.06
N CYS A 291 -15.29 4.40 -6.80
CA CYS A 291 -15.17 2.96 -7.09
C CYS A 291 -15.92 2.08 -6.09
N GLU A 292 -16.13 2.57 -4.86
CA GLU A 292 -16.84 1.84 -3.80
C GLU A 292 -18.38 1.90 -3.95
N LYS A 293 -18.89 2.86 -4.75
CA LYS A 293 -20.33 3.00 -5.05
C LYS A 293 -20.97 1.74 -5.64
N VAL A 294 -20.24 0.97 -6.46
CA VAL A 294 -20.77 -0.26 -7.09
C VAL A 294 -21.06 -1.33 -6.04
N ASN A 295 -20.13 -1.55 -5.12
CA ASN A 295 -20.32 -2.54 -4.05
C ASN A 295 -21.38 -2.08 -3.05
N LEU A 296 -21.50 -0.77 -2.81
CA LEU A 296 -22.47 -0.21 -1.88
C LEU A 296 -23.92 -0.44 -2.31
N GLN A 297 -24.24 -0.28 -3.59
CA GLN A 297 -25.56 -0.62 -4.11
C GLN A 297 -25.90 -2.09 -3.87
N GLU A 298 -24.96 -3.00 -4.14
CA GLU A 298 -25.15 -4.43 -3.89
C GLU A 298 -25.30 -4.74 -2.39
N ILE A 299 -24.47 -4.11 -1.53
CA ILE A 299 -24.53 -4.24 -0.07
C ILE A 299 -25.89 -3.79 0.46
N ILE A 300 -26.37 -2.62 0.05
CA ILE A 300 -27.67 -2.08 0.47
C ILE A 300 -28.79 -3.02 0.00
N LEU A 301 -28.75 -3.46 -1.26
CA LEU A 301 -29.76 -4.37 -1.81
C LEU A 301 -29.78 -5.71 -1.07
N MET A 302 -28.62 -6.25 -0.71
CA MET A 302 -28.48 -7.45 0.11
C MET A 302 -29.09 -7.27 1.50
N ILE A 303 -28.78 -6.15 2.14
CA ILE A 303 -29.32 -5.75 3.44
C ILE A 303 -30.85 -5.67 3.38
N CYS A 304 -31.41 -5.00 2.37
CA CYS A 304 -32.85 -4.87 2.16
C CYS A 304 -33.55 -6.24 2.00
N LYS A 305 -32.90 -7.21 1.35
CA LYS A 305 -33.45 -8.55 1.10
C LYS A 305 -33.50 -9.46 2.33
N GLN A 306 -32.78 -9.14 3.41
CA GLN A 306 -32.71 -10.00 4.61
C GLN A 306 -34.02 -10.08 5.42
N GLY A 307 -34.98 -9.16 5.21
CA GLY A 307 -36.33 -9.22 5.78
C GLY A 307 -36.45 -8.96 7.29
N ARG A 308 -35.34 -8.77 8.01
CA ARG A 308 -35.30 -8.52 9.47
C ARG A 308 -35.37 -7.02 9.75
N HIS A 309 -36.54 -6.39 9.57
CA HIS A 309 -36.66 -4.93 9.58
C HIS A 309 -37.83 -4.48 10.46
N LYS A 310 -37.56 -4.11 11.72
CA LYS A 310 -38.61 -3.61 12.62
C LYS A 310 -38.60 -2.09 12.82
N GLU A 311 -37.51 -1.40 12.49
CA GLU A 311 -37.30 0.02 12.83
C GLU A 311 -36.83 0.89 11.64
N ILE A 312 -36.82 0.36 10.41
CA ILE A 312 -36.29 1.10 9.25
C ILE A 312 -37.30 2.14 8.75
N VAL A 313 -36.84 3.39 8.62
CA VAL A 313 -37.55 4.48 7.93
C VAL A 313 -37.28 4.39 6.43
N TRP A 314 -38.06 3.57 5.72
CA TRP A 314 -37.82 3.26 4.30
C TRP A 314 -37.90 4.46 3.37
N THR A 315 -38.67 5.50 3.71
CA THR A 315 -38.70 6.77 2.97
C THR A 315 -37.32 7.43 2.89
N GLU A 316 -36.54 7.40 3.97
CA GLU A 316 -35.18 7.98 3.99
C GLU A 316 -34.23 7.18 3.11
N VAL A 317 -34.29 5.85 3.21
CA VAL A 317 -33.50 4.92 2.38
C VAL A 317 -33.80 5.14 0.89
N LEU A 318 -35.07 5.25 0.53
CA LEU A 318 -35.51 5.51 -0.84
C LEU A 318 -34.99 6.86 -1.36
N ASN A 319 -35.16 7.93 -0.58
CA ASN A 319 -34.70 9.27 -0.95
C ASN A 319 -33.18 9.32 -1.17
N LYS A 320 -32.41 8.69 -0.29
CA LYS A 320 -30.95 8.65 -0.41
C LYS A 320 -30.50 7.74 -1.57
N ALA A 321 -31.16 6.60 -1.79
CA ALA A 321 -30.92 5.76 -2.97
C ALA A 321 -31.15 6.52 -4.29
N PHE A 322 -32.21 7.33 -4.38
CA PHE A 322 -32.43 8.24 -5.51
C PHE A 322 -31.32 9.28 -5.65
N ARG A 323 -30.90 9.94 -4.55
CA ARG A 323 -29.85 10.96 -4.57
C ARG A 323 -28.51 10.39 -5.09
N PHE A 324 -28.18 9.16 -4.71
CA PHE A 324 -26.91 8.52 -5.08
C PHE A 324 -26.97 7.70 -6.38
N GLY A 325 -28.13 7.59 -7.03
CA GLY A 325 -28.30 6.86 -8.29
C GLY A 325 -28.26 5.33 -8.14
N PHE A 326 -28.67 4.80 -6.99
CA PHE A 326 -28.71 3.35 -6.74
C PHE A 326 -30.00 2.74 -7.30
N ASP A 327 -30.09 2.65 -8.63
CA ASP A 327 -31.32 2.30 -9.35
C ASP A 327 -31.89 0.94 -8.95
N GLU A 328 -31.05 -0.10 -8.73
CA GLU A 328 -31.56 -1.42 -8.33
C GLU A 328 -32.14 -1.41 -6.91
N VAL A 329 -31.61 -0.57 -6.02
CA VAL A 329 -32.16 -0.40 -4.66
C VAL A 329 -33.52 0.27 -4.76
N VAL A 330 -33.64 1.34 -5.55
CA VAL A 330 -34.91 2.04 -5.80
C VAL A 330 -35.96 1.08 -6.37
N GLU A 331 -35.61 0.34 -7.44
CA GLU A 331 -36.52 -0.59 -8.10
C GLU A 331 -36.98 -1.69 -7.13
N TRP A 332 -36.05 -2.25 -6.35
CA TRP A 332 -36.38 -3.28 -5.38
C TRP A 332 -37.31 -2.75 -4.27
N LEU A 333 -37.02 -1.57 -3.72
CA LEU A 333 -37.84 -0.94 -2.67
C LEU A 333 -39.27 -0.70 -3.16
N LEU A 334 -39.44 -0.05 -4.31
CA LEU A 334 -40.76 0.26 -4.87
C LEU A 334 -41.57 -0.99 -5.29
N THR A 335 -40.88 -2.09 -5.60
CA THR A 335 -41.52 -3.35 -6.02
C THR A 335 -41.92 -4.23 -4.83
N ASN A 336 -41.12 -4.24 -3.75
CA ASN A 336 -41.24 -5.22 -2.67
C ASN A 336 -41.82 -4.64 -1.37
N LEU A 337 -41.85 -3.32 -1.20
CA LEU A 337 -42.45 -2.68 -0.04
C LEU A 337 -43.83 -2.08 -0.38
N PRO A 338 -44.81 -2.17 0.54
CA PRO A 338 -46.10 -1.52 0.37
C PRO A 338 -45.98 0.01 0.24
N ASN A 339 -46.84 0.62 -0.57
CA ASN A 339 -46.83 2.08 -0.79
C ASN A 339 -47.08 2.91 0.49
N ASP A 340 -47.70 2.35 1.52
CA ASP A 340 -47.97 2.98 2.81
C ASP A 340 -46.76 2.98 3.76
N VAL A 341 -45.64 2.39 3.33
CA VAL A 341 -44.37 2.34 4.08
C VAL A 341 -43.41 3.47 3.67
N PHE A 342 -43.68 4.16 2.56
CA PHE A 342 -42.95 5.33 2.06
C PHE A 342 -43.71 6.63 2.37
#